data_AF-Q7VGR6-F1
#
_entry.id   AF-Q7VGR6-F1
#
_cell.length_a   1.000
_cell.length_b   1.000
_cell.length_c   1.000
_cell.angle_alpha   90.00
_cell.angle_beta   90.00
_cell.angle_gamma   90.00
#
_symmetry.space_group_name_H-M   'P 1'
#
loop_
_entity.id
_entity.type
_entity.pdbx_description
1 polymer ?
#
loop_
_entity_poly.entity_id
_entity_poly.type
_entity_poly.pdbx_seq_one_letter_code
_entity_poly.pdbx_strand_id
1 'polypeptide(L)'
;MNHRIIEHMNEHHKNELIALCKKYGDLSALKNNKIQNVSLVNVDFEGLDIIYNDNMSLRVEFPKKADEHTLKDAIITLCQGAKTSDMCMISDEIAQFKKEFGSILIASIDKEGNAICSYAPLMQIENRAYIYISEVAEHFHSITANPSKIEVMFLEDECKAKSVILRKRLKYRANARFIERNSEEFEKALNSLESAMGGAGGIKTIRQMSDFHLIELQLGFGRFVKGFGQAYDILPNGEIKQVGSIGNPHSKISPHTNSHSS
;
A
#
# COMPACT_ATOMS: atom_id res chain seq x y z
N MET A 1 30.65 16.31 -4.08
CA MET A 1 29.85 15.47 -3.15
C MET A 1 29.60 14.09 -3.73
N ASN A 2 29.04 13.98 -4.93
CA ASN A 2 28.63 12.70 -5.55
C ASN A 2 29.80 11.72 -5.75
N HIS A 3 30.99 12.20 -6.12
CA HIS A 3 32.17 11.33 -6.28
C HIS A 3 32.51 10.53 -5.01
N ARG A 4 32.50 11.18 -3.84
CA ARG A 4 32.74 10.51 -2.54
C ARG A 4 31.67 9.49 -2.20
N ILE A 5 30.41 9.76 -2.56
CA ILE A 5 29.30 8.81 -2.37
C ILE A 5 29.52 7.57 -3.24
N ILE A 6 29.89 7.77 -4.51
CA ILE A 6 30.15 6.69 -5.46
C ILE A 6 31.28 5.79 -4.96
N GLU A 7 32.43 6.38 -4.58
CA GLU A 7 33.56 5.63 -4.01
C GLU A 7 33.13 4.83 -2.78
N HIS A 8 32.49 5.47 -1.80
CA HIS A 8 32.05 4.81 -0.57
C HIS A 8 31.07 3.65 -0.83
N MET A 9 30.09 3.84 -1.72
CA MET A 9 29.13 2.80 -2.09
C MET A 9 29.81 1.61 -2.76
N ASN A 10 30.76 1.87 -3.66
CA ASN A 10 31.50 0.84 -4.36
C ASN A 10 32.50 0.09 -3.48
N GLU A 11 33.04 0.73 -2.43
CA GLU A 11 33.97 0.09 -1.51
C GLU A 11 33.26 -0.72 -0.41
N HIS A 12 32.16 -0.21 0.13
CA HIS A 12 31.56 -0.74 1.36
C HIS A 12 30.15 -1.33 1.22
N HIS A 13 29.41 -1.00 0.15
CA HIS A 13 27.98 -1.34 0.01
C HIS A 13 27.65 -2.14 -1.26
N LYS A 14 28.61 -2.94 -1.77
CA LYS A 14 28.38 -3.77 -2.97
C LYS A 14 27.22 -4.75 -2.79
N ASN A 15 27.00 -5.26 -1.58
CA ASN A 15 25.91 -6.19 -1.31
C ASN A 15 24.53 -5.52 -1.46
N GLU A 16 24.40 -4.27 -1.03
CA GLU A 16 23.21 -3.44 -1.21
C GLU A 16 22.97 -3.16 -2.70
N LEU A 17 24.02 -2.85 -3.47
CA LEU A 17 23.90 -2.67 -4.93
C LEU A 17 23.44 -3.96 -5.61
N ILE A 18 23.96 -5.13 -5.20
CA ILE A 18 23.49 -6.44 -5.69
C ILE A 18 22.01 -6.64 -5.36
N ALA A 19 21.57 -6.29 -4.15
CA ALA A 19 20.17 -6.41 -3.75
C ALA A 19 19.27 -5.52 -4.60
N LEU A 20 19.69 -4.28 -4.89
CA LEU A 20 18.99 -3.37 -5.80
C LEU A 20 18.88 -3.96 -7.21
N CYS A 21 19.97 -4.49 -7.77
CA CYS A 21 19.94 -5.12 -9.09
C CYS A 21 19.04 -6.36 -9.14
N LYS A 22 19.05 -7.20 -8.10
CA LYS A 22 18.14 -8.36 -8.04
C LYS A 22 16.68 -7.95 -7.95
N LYS A 23 16.39 -6.86 -7.23
CA LYS A 23 15.02 -6.44 -6.96
C LYS A 23 14.39 -5.65 -8.12
N TYR A 24 15.14 -4.71 -8.70
CA TYR A 24 14.64 -3.77 -9.70
C TYR A 24 15.17 -4.02 -11.12
N GLY A 25 16.29 -4.73 -11.23
CA GLY A 25 16.92 -5.06 -12.50
C GLY A 25 16.18 -6.13 -13.29
N ASP A 26 16.63 -6.32 -14.53
CA ASP A 26 16.10 -7.35 -15.41
C ASP A 26 16.66 -8.73 -15.01
N LEU A 27 15.77 -9.65 -14.68
CA LEU A 27 16.09 -11.01 -14.26
C LEU A 27 16.65 -11.86 -15.41
N SER A 28 16.32 -11.54 -16.66
CA SER A 28 16.88 -12.24 -17.83
C SER A 28 18.39 -12.03 -17.97
N ALA A 29 18.91 -10.96 -17.37
CA ALA A 29 20.32 -10.62 -17.39
C ALA A 29 21.15 -11.32 -16.30
N LEU A 30 20.55 -12.20 -15.49
CA LEU A 30 21.26 -12.96 -14.47
C LEU A 30 22.16 -14.03 -15.11
N LYS A 31 23.49 -13.82 -15.09
CA LYS A 31 24.47 -14.87 -15.46
C LYS A 31 24.50 -15.91 -14.33
N ASN A 32 24.10 -17.16 -14.60
CA ASN A 32 24.04 -18.25 -13.60
C ASN A 32 23.25 -17.90 -12.32
N ASN A 33 22.11 -17.19 -12.46
CA ASN A 33 21.31 -16.67 -11.32
C ASN A 33 22.07 -15.72 -10.37
N LYS A 34 23.16 -15.09 -10.83
CA LYS A 34 23.97 -14.18 -10.01
C LYS A 34 24.16 -12.82 -10.70
N ILE A 35 24.30 -11.81 -9.84
CA ILE A 35 24.78 -10.47 -10.20
C ILE A 35 26.27 -10.43 -9.89
N GLN A 36 27.08 -10.01 -10.84
CA GLN A 36 28.53 -9.85 -10.78
C GLN A 36 28.92 -8.46 -11.29
N ASN A 37 30.16 -8.03 -11.00
CA ASN A 37 30.74 -6.78 -11.50
C ASN A 37 29.84 -5.55 -11.30
N VAL A 38 29.21 -5.47 -10.12
CA VAL A 38 28.32 -4.35 -9.77
C VAL A 38 29.14 -3.10 -9.46
N SER A 39 28.71 -1.97 -10.01
CA SER A 39 29.30 -0.67 -9.73
C SER A 39 28.25 0.43 -9.84
N LEU A 40 28.20 1.32 -8.85
CA LEU A 40 27.48 2.57 -8.94
C LEU A 40 28.32 3.52 -9.80
N VAL A 41 27.74 4.07 -10.87
CA VAL A 41 28.45 4.94 -11.82
C VAL A 41 28.00 6.39 -11.77
N ASN A 42 26.75 6.63 -11.36
CA ASN A 42 26.25 7.99 -11.18
C ASN A 42 25.18 8.06 -10.07
N VAL A 43 25.10 9.24 -9.47
CA VAL A 43 24.10 9.61 -8.46
C VAL A 43 23.67 11.03 -8.74
N ASP A 44 22.36 11.25 -8.80
CA ASP A 44 21.75 12.57 -8.85
C ASP A 44 20.61 12.65 -7.82
N PHE A 45 19.82 13.73 -7.84
CA PHE A 45 18.73 13.92 -6.88
C PHE A 45 17.49 13.08 -7.19
N GLU A 46 17.46 12.34 -8.28
CA GLU A 46 16.34 11.52 -8.71
C GLU A 46 16.65 10.03 -8.57
N GLY A 47 17.91 9.61 -8.47
CA GLY A 47 18.24 8.21 -8.23
C GLY A 47 19.70 7.82 -8.40
N LEU A 48 19.87 6.52 -8.65
CA LEU A 48 21.15 5.82 -8.80
C LEU A 48 21.25 5.18 -10.18
N ASP A 49 22.41 5.29 -10.81
CA ASP A 49 22.75 4.54 -12.02
C ASP A 49 23.78 3.46 -11.70
N ILE A 50 23.39 2.20 -11.88
CA ILE A 50 24.18 1.03 -11.52
C ILE A 50 24.51 0.23 -12.79
N ILE A 51 25.77 -0.13 -12.96
CA ILE A 51 26.22 -1.10 -13.97
C ILE A 51 26.44 -2.45 -13.29
N TYR A 52 26.05 -3.53 -13.96
CA TYR A 52 26.27 -4.89 -13.50
C TYR A 52 26.41 -5.86 -14.67
N ASN A 53 26.96 -7.06 -14.42
CA ASN A 53 27.17 -8.11 -15.43
C ASN A 53 27.82 -7.59 -16.73
N ASP A 54 28.79 -6.68 -16.55
CA ASP A 54 29.62 -6.00 -17.55
C ASP A 54 28.90 -4.90 -18.35
N ASN A 55 27.75 -5.19 -18.97
CA ASN A 55 27.09 -4.27 -19.91
C ASN A 55 25.65 -3.91 -19.55
N MET A 56 25.13 -4.38 -18.41
CA MET A 56 23.76 -4.06 -18.02
C MET A 56 23.75 -2.76 -17.23
N SER A 57 22.83 -1.86 -17.60
CA SER A 57 22.57 -0.62 -16.86
C SER A 57 21.20 -0.69 -16.20
N LEU A 58 21.15 -0.24 -14.94
CA LEU A 58 19.94 -0.10 -14.15
C LEU A 58 19.89 1.30 -13.54
N ARG A 59 18.84 2.05 -13.91
CA ARG A 59 18.39 3.23 -13.18
C ARG A 59 17.47 2.79 -12.05
N VAL A 60 17.77 3.20 -10.82
CA VAL A 60 16.86 3.05 -9.67
C VAL A 60 16.50 4.43 -9.15
N GLU A 61 15.25 4.84 -9.38
CA GLU A 61 14.75 6.15 -8.96
C GLU A 61 14.38 6.17 -7.48
N PHE A 62 14.60 7.32 -6.83
CA PHE A 62 14.08 7.58 -5.51
C PHE A 62 12.57 7.77 -5.57
N PRO A 63 11.81 7.28 -4.57
CA PRO A 63 10.37 7.51 -4.49
C PRO A 63 9.94 8.99 -4.44
N LYS A 64 10.85 9.86 -4.01
CA LYS A 64 10.71 11.32 -3.94
C LYS A 64 12.05 11.93 -4.30
N LYS A 65 12.02 13.01 -5.09
CA LYS A 65 13.23 13.78 -5.45
C LYS A 65 13.93 14.27 -4.18
N ALA A 66 15.22 14.01 -4.09
CA ALA A 66 16.09 14.42 -3.00
C ALA A 66 16.65 15.84 -3.24
N ASP A 67 17.40 16.32 -2.28
CA ASP A 67 18.19 17.55 -2.31
C ASP A 67 19.54 17.32 -1.63
N GLU A 68 20.36 18.36 -1.52
CA GLU A 68 21.71 18.29 -0.92
C GLU A 68 21.70 17.77 0.53
N HIS A 69 20.61 17.97 1.27
CA HIS A 69 20.50 17.57 2.67
C HIS A 69 19.92 16.17 2.84
N THR A 70 19.06 15.74 1.91
CA THR A 70 18.30 14.49 1.99
C THR A 70 18.86 13.35 1.14
N LEU A 71 19.80 13.64 0.23
CA LEU A 71 20.34 12.64 -0.71
C LEU A 71 20.91 11.39 -0.02
N LYS A 72 21.68 11.58 1.05
CA LYS A 72 22.27 10.45 1.79
C LYS A 72 21.18 9.54 2.37
N ASP A 73 20.16 10.12 2.98
CA ASP A 73 19.07 9.38 3.59
C ASP A 73 18.18 8.70 2.54
N ALA A 74 18.01 9.33 1.37
CA ALA A 74 17.31 8.73 0.23
C ALA A 74 18.02 7.46 -0.26
N ILE A 75 19.35 7.49 -0.37
CA ILE A 75 20.17 6.31 -0.75
C ILE A 75 20.06 5.20 0.29
N ILE A 76 20.23 5.54 1.58
CA ILE A 76 20.12 4.56 2.67
C ILE A 76 18.74 3.92 2.67
N THR A 77 17.68 4.72 2.55
CA THR A 77 16.28 4.25 2.52
C THR A 77 16.05 3.32 1.34
N LEU A 78 16.57 3.66 0.15
CA LEU A 78 16.46 2.84 -1.05
C LEU A 78 17.14 1.48 -0.87
N CYS A 79 18.38 1.47 -0.36
CA CYS A 79 19.14 0.25 -0.09
C CYS A 79 18.46 -0.63 0.97
N GLN A 80 17.95 -0.04 2.05
CA GLN A 80 17.19 -0.77 3.07
C GLN A 80 15.89 -1.36 2.50
N GLY A 81 15.20 -0.60 1.65
CA GLY A 81 13.97 -1.05 1.00
C GLY A 81 14.17 -2.23 0.04
N ALA A 82 15.40 -2.46 -0.42
CA ALA A 82 15.78 -3.59 -1.27
C ALA A 82 16.03 -4.89 -0.49
N LYS A 83 16.26 -4.81 0.82
CA LYS A 83 16.46 -5.98 1.68
C LYS A 83 15.14 -6.73 1.90
N THR A 84 15.23 -8.05 2.12
CA THR A 84 14.08 -8.85 2.53
C THR A 84 13.56 -8.32 3.86
N SER A 85 12.24 -8.07 3.94
CA SER A 85 11.63 -7.50 5.15
C SER A 85 11.36 -8.58 6.20
N ASP A 86 11.50 -8.24 7.47
CA ASP A 86 10.99 -9.05 8.58
C ASP A 86 9.46 -8.93 8.63
N MET A 87 8.75 -10.06 8.61
CA MET A 87 7.29 -10.09 8.61
C MET A 87 6.68 -9.54 9.90
N CYS A 88 7.39 -9.62 11.04
CA CYS A 88 6.94 -9.04 12.31
C CYS A 88 6.84 -7.52 12.20
N MET A 89 7.88 -6.88 11.65
CA MET A 89 7.93 -5.44 11.41
C MET A 89 6.82 -4.96 10.45
N ILE A 90 6.49 -5.77 9.43
CA ILE A 90 5.41 -5.45 8.48
C ILE A 90 4.04 -5.52 9.16
N SER A 91 3.80 -6.50 10.04
CA SER A 91 2.58 -6.57 10.83
C SER A 91 2.37 -5.32 11.69
N ASP A 92 3.42 -4.88 12.39
CA ASP A 92 3.38 -3.68 13.22
C ASP A 92 3.13 -2.41 12.39
N GLU A 93 3.77 -2.29 11.22
CA GLU A 93 3.54 -1.16 10.32
C GLU A 93 2.11 -1.14 9.77
N ILE A 94 1.53 -2.29 9.43
CA ILE A 94 0.12 -2.39 9.01
C ILE A 94 -0.80 -1.93 10.16
N ALA A 95 -0.55 -2.40 11.38
CA ALA A 95 -1.33 -2.01 12.55
C ALA A 95 -1.23 -0.50 12.82
N GLN A 96 -0.03 0.09 12.66
CA GLN A 96 0.15 1.53 12.82
C GLN A 96 -0.52 2.33 11.71
N PHE A 97 -0.36 1.92 10.45
CA PHE A 97 -0.96 2.58 9.30
C PHE A 97 -2.48 2.64 9.43
N LYS A 98 -3.11 1.53 9.82
CA LYS A 98 -4.56 1.49 10.06
C LYS A 98 -5.01 2.55 11.07
N LYS A 99 -4.26 2.79 12.15
CA LYS A 99 -4.62 3.76 13.21
C LYS A 99 -4.62 5.22 12.75
N GLU A 100 -4.00 5.52 11.61
CA GLU A 100 -3.95 6.88 11.06
C GLU A 100 -5.28 7.34 10.44
N PHE A 101 -6.25 6.42 10.26
CA PHE A 101 -7.47 6.68 9.51
C PHE A 101 -8.73 6.72 10.39
N GLY A 102 -9.51 7.79 10.21
CA GLY A 102 -10.90 7.91 10.68
C GLY A 102 -11.95 7.68 9.58
N SER A 103 -11.53 7.36 8.35
CA SER A 103 -12.41 7.01 7.24
C SER A 103 -11.76 5.96 6.34
N ILE A 104 -12.58 5.27 5.54
CA ILE A 104 -12.12 4.22 4.64
C ILE A 104 -12.80 4.34 3.27
N LEU A 105 -12.08 4.03 2.20
CA LEU A 105 -12.65 3.91 0.87
C LEU A 105 -13.32 2.55 0.70
N ILE A 106 -14.41 2.51 -0.05
CA ILE A 106 -15.25 1.33 -0.23
C ILE A 106 -15.52 1.15 -1.73
N ALA A 107 -15.22 -0.04 -2.22
CA ALA A 107 -15.73 -0.56 -3.47
C ALA A 107 -16.79 -1.62 -3.18
N SER A 108 -17.99 -1.45 -3.72
CA SER A 108 -19.11 -2.37 -3.59
C SER A 108 -19.83 -2.53 -4.92
N ILE A 109 -20.72 -3.51 -5.05
CA ILE A 109 -21.45 -3.80 -6.29
C ILE A 109 -22.95 -3.70 -6.03
N ASP A 110 -23.67 -2.93 -6.84
CA ASP A 110 -25.12 -2.82 -6.75
C ASP A 110 -25.85 -4.08 -7.25
N LYS A 111 -27.19 -4.07 -7.23
CA LYS A 111 -28.00 -5.22 -7.64
C LYS A 111 -27.96 -5.47 -9.17
N GLU A 112 -27.67 -4.45 -9.96
CA GLU A 112 -27.49 -4.51 -11.41
C GLU A 112 -26.08 -4.97 -11.82
N GLY A 113 -25.13 -4.99 -10.88
CA GLY A 113 -23.75 -5.37 -11.13
C GLY A 113 -22.80 -4.20 -11.39
N ASN A 114 -23.25 -2.94 -11.23
CA ASN A 114 -22.39 -1.78 -11.37
C ASN A 114 -21.52 -1.58 -10.12
N ALA A 115 -20.29 -1.11 -10.34
CA ALA A 115 -19.36 -0.81 -9.25
C ALA A 115 -19.65 0.57 -8.64
N ILE A 116 -19.72 0.61 -7.33
CA ILE A 116 -19.84 1.82 -6.52
C ILE A 116 -18.48 2.08 -5.86
N CYS A 117 -17.94 3.28 -6.04
CA CYS A 117 -16.73 3.75 -5.37
C CYS A 117 -17.13 4.88 -4.42
N SER A 118 -16.95 4.67 -3.12
CA SER A 118 -17.39 5.60 -2.08
C SER A 118 -16.41 5.63 -0.91
N TYR A 119 -16.76 6.34 0.15
CA TYR A 119 -16.06 6.31 1.42
C TYR A 119 -17.05 6.32 2.58
N ALA A 120 -16.61 5.93 3.77
CA ALA A 120 -17.40 6.04 5.00
C ALA A 120 -16.54 6.37 6.22
N PRO A 121 -17.12 6.95 7.29
CA PRO A 121 -16.48 7.01 8.60
C PRO A 121 -16.07 5.61 9.06
N LEU A 122 -14.89 5.50 9.67
CA LEU A 122 -14.32 4.22 10.10
C LEU A 122 -14.13 4.23 11.62
N MET A 123 -14.59 3.17 12.28
CA MET A 123 -14.29 2.87 13.68
C MET A 123 -13.46 1.58 13.74
N GLN A 124 -12.43 1.58 14.59
CA GLN A 124 -11.54 0.42 14.77
C GLN A 124 -11.45 0.07 16.26
N ILE A 125 -12.03 -1.06 16.64
CA ILE A 125 -12.23 -1.45 18.04
C ILE A 125 -11.88 -2.92 18.17
N GLU A 126 -10.94 -3.27 19.05
CA GLU A 126 -10.60 -4.67 19.36
C GLU A 126 -10.34 -5.51 18.09
N ASN A 127 -9.57 -4.95 17.15
CA ASN A 127 -9.26 -5.51 15.82
C ASN A 127 -10.44 -5.67 14.84
N ARG A 128 -11.65 -5.24 15.21
CA ARG A 128 -12.80 -5.13 14.30
C ARG A 128 -12.84 -3.77 13.64
N ALA A 129 -13.42 -3.72 12.44
CA ALA A 129 -13.61 -2.51 11.67
C ALA A 129 -15.10 -2.30 11.44
N TYR A 130 -15.57 -1.07 11.63
CA TYR A 130 -16.97 -0.72 11.42
C TYR A 130 -17.08 0.53 10.54
N ILE A 131 -18.17 0.61 9.79
CA ILE A 131 -18.59 1.80 9.06
C ILE A 131 -19.98 2.24 9.51
N TYR A 132 -20.26 3.54 9.39
CA TYR A 132 -21.56 4.12 9.72
C TYR A 132 -22.10 4.88 8.50
N ILE A 133 -23.17 4.37 7.90
CA ILE A 133 -23.66 4.83 6.59
C ILE A 133 -25.19 5.00 6.59
N SER A 134 -25.69 5.94 5.78
CA SER A 134 -27.13 6.23 5.62
C SER A 134 -27.75 5.40 4.50
N GLU A 135 -29.02 5.02 4.66
CA GLU A 135 -29.86 4.45 3.60
C GLU A 135 -29.93 5.33 2.35
N VAL A 136 -29.75 6.65 2.48
CA VAL A 136 -29.78 7.58 1.34
C VAL A 136 -28.59 7.37 0.39
N ALA A 137 -27.48 6.83 0.88
CA ALA A 137 -26.27 6.67 0.07
C ALA A 137 -26.32 5.40 -0.80
N GLU A 138 -25.80 5.50 -2.03
CA GLU A 138 -25.75 4.37 -2.99
C GLU A 138 -25.03 3.15 -2.40
N HIS A 139 -23.97 3.38 -1.62
CA HIS A 139 -23.22 2.27 -1.03
C HIS A 139 -24.03 1.43 -0.04
N PHE A 140 -25.07 1.98 0.61
CA PHE A 140 -25.92 1.23 1.53
C PHE A 140 -26.70 0.15 0.78
N HIS A 141 -27.31 0.55 -0.33
CA HIS A 141 -28.07 -0.36 -1.19
C HIS A 141 -27.18 -1.45 -1.78
N SER A 142 -25.98 -1.08 -2.25
CA SER A 142 -25.03 -2.05 -2.81
C SER A 142 -24.51 -3.06 -1.76
N ILE A 143 -24.23 -2.60 -0.54
CA ILE A 143 -23.76 -3.45 0.56
C ILE A 143 -24.89 -4.37 1.04
N THR A 144 -26.11 -3.86 1.16
CA THR A 144 -27.29 -4.66 1.52
C THR A 144 -27.58 -5.73 0.47
N ALA A 145 -27.48 -5.40 -0.81
CA ALA A 145 -27.72 -6.34 -1.91
C ALA A 145 -26.60 -7.40 -2.03
N ASN A 146 -25.34 -7.02 -1.83
CA ASN A 146 -24.18 -7.89 -1.98
C ASN A 146 -23.20 -7.78 -0.80
N PRO A 147 -23.57 -8.27 0.41
CA PRO A 147 -22.79 -8.05 1.63
C PRO A 147 -21.43 -8.74 1.63
N SER A 148 -21.17 -9.69 0.72
CA SER A 148 -19.90 -10.41 0.60
C SER A 148 -19.02 -9.95 -0.58
N LYS A 149 -19.45 -8.92 -1.34
CA LYS A 149 -18.72 -8.40 -2.50
C LYS A 149 -18.26 -6.97 -2.25
N ILE A 150 -17.41 -6.83 -1.24
CA ILE A 150 -16.87 -5.54 -0.80
C ILE A 150 -15.35 -5.62 -0.80
N GLU A 151 -14.69 -4.58 -1.32
CA GLU A 151 -13.27 -4.32 -1.06
C GLU A 151 -13.14 -2.95 -0.40
N VAL A 152 -12.40 -2.88 0.70
CA VAL A 152 -12.14 -1.63 1.41
C VAL A 152 -10.68 -1.26 1.33
N MET A 153 -10.38 0.04 1.34
CA MET A 153 -9.03 0.54 1.18
C MET A 153 -8.73 1.69 2.14
N PHE A 154 -7.69 1.48 2.95
CA PHE A 154 -6.95 2.56 3.60
C PHE A 154 -5.96 3.11 2.58
N LEU A 155 -6.02 4.42 2.32
CA LEU A 155 -5.22 5.06 1.29
C LEU A 155 -4.61 6.33 1.84
N GLU A 156 -3.28 6.39 1.84
CA GLU A 156 -2.52 7.57 2.26
C GLU A 156 -2.98 8.83 1.54
N ASP A 157 -3.12 9.92 2.30
CA ASP A 157 -3.43 11.25 1.76
C ASP A 157 -2.38 11.62 0.70
N GLU A 158 -2.84 12.11 -0.46
CA GLU A 158 -1.96 12.41 -1.57
C GLU A 158 -0.88 13.45 -1.22
N CYS A 159 -1.20 14.42 -0.35
CA CYS A 159 -0.25 15.43 0.12
C CYS A 159 0.83 14.90 1.08
N LYS A 160 0.62 13.72 1.69
CA LYS A 160 1.59 13.04 2.57
C LYS A 160 2.40 11.99 1.81
N ALA A 161 1.87 11.49 0.71
CA ALA A 161 2.50 10.47 -0.11
C ALA A 161 3.82 10.94 -0.73
N LYS A 162 4.69 9.98 -1.03
CA LYS A 162 6.01 10.25 -1.65
C LYS A 162 5.85 10.83 -3.06
N SER A 163 4.85 10.33 -3.79
CA SER A 163 4.41 10.81 -5.10
C SER A 163 3.03 10.22 -5.42
N VAL A 164 2.35 10.76 -6.44
CA VAL A 164 1.01 10.32 -6.86
C VAL A 164 0.97 8.85 -7.30
N ILE A 165 2.10 8.33 -7.80
CA ILE A 165 2.23 6.93 -8.23
C ILE A 165 2.59 5.97 -7.08
N LEU A 166 2.86 6.50 -5.88
CA LEU A 166 3.29 5.71 -4.72
C LEU A 166 2.64 6.19 -3.42
N ARG A 167 1.31 6.10 -3.40
CA ARG A 167 0.51 6.22 -2.17
C ARG A 167 0.50 4.89 -1.42
N LYS A 168 0.92 4.90 -0.16
CA LYS A 168 0.81 3.74 0.73
C LYS A 168 -0.66 3.34 0.83
N ARG A 169 -0.94 2.05 0.69
CA ARG A 169 -2.32 1.55 0.69
C ARG A 169 -2.42 0.16 1.28
N LEU A 170 -3.54 -0.07 1.95
CA LEU A 170 -3.92 -1.36 2.51
C LEU A 170 -5.34 -1.67 2.07
N LYS A 171 -5.52 -2.79 1.37
CA LYS A 171 -6.82 -3.25 0.91
C LYS A 171 -7.22 -4.53 1.60
N TYR A 172 -8.51 -4.72 1.82
CA TYR A 172 -9.10 -6.00 2.24
C TYR A 172 -10.38 -6.27 1.48
N ARG A 173 -10.57 -7.53 1.06
CA ARG A 173 -11.91 -8.04 0.80
C ARG A 173 -12.66 -8.17 2.12
N ALA A 174 -13.93 -7.83 2.15
CA ALA A 174 -14.71 -7.84 3.38
C ALA A 174 -16.12 -8.40 3.16
N ASN A 175 -16.66 -8.97 4.24
CA ASN A 175 -18.09 -9.21 4.37
C ASN A 175 -18.70 -8.15 5.31
N ALA A 176 -19.95 -7.77 5.08
CA ALA A 176 -20.71 -6.86 5.91
C ALA A 176 -21.64 -7.61 6.87
N ARG A 177 -21.63 -7.23 8.14
CA ARG A 177 -22.64 -7.63 9.15
C ARG A 177 -23.27 -6.38 9.74
N PHE A 178 -24.57 -6.22 9.57
CA PHE A 178 -25.33 -5.14 10.18
C PHE A 178 -25.42 -5.34 11.69
N ILE A 179 -25.19 -4.25 12.44
CA ILE A 179 -25.23 -4.24 13.90
C ILE A 179 -26.58 -3.66 14.34
N GLU A 180 -27.25 -4.36 15.25
CA GLU A 180 -28.51 -3.92 15.80
C GLU A 180 -28.34 -2.59 16.56
N ARG A 181 -29.22 -1.63 16.27
CA ARG A 181 -29.24 -0.31 16.90
C ARG A 181 -29.48 -0.46 18.41
N ASN A 182 -28.84 0.40 19.20
CA ASN A 182 -28.90 0.39 20.68
C ASN A 182 -28.33 -0.86 21.35
N SER A 183 -27.73 -1.81 20.61
CA SER A 183 -26.95 -2.89 21.21
C SER A 183 -25.68 -2.35 21.87
N GLU A 184 -25.09 -3.11 22.80
CA GLU A 184 -23.83 -2.73 23.44
C GLU A 184 -22.71 -2.51 22.40
N GLU A 185 -22.65 -3.35 21.37
CA GLU A 185 -21.70 -3.22 20.26
C GLU A 185 -21.90 -1.91 19.50
N PHE A 186 -23.16 -1.52 19.24
CA PHE A 186 -23.51 -0.28 18.56
C PHE A 186 -23.09 0.96 19.35
N GLU A 187 -23.46 1.00 20.63
CA GLU A 187 -23.14 2.12 21.52
C GLU A 187 -21.62 2.27 21.70
N LYS A 188 -20.89 1.17 21.90
CA LYS A 188 -19.43 1.16 21.99
C LYS A 188 -18.78 1.73 20.73
N ALA A 189 -19.27 1.35 19.55
CA ALA A 189 -18.75 1.83 18.28
C ALA A 189 -18.96 3.33 18.08
N LEU A 190 -20.19 3.82 18.29
CA LEU A 190 -20.47 5.25 18.11
C LEU A 190 -19.81 6.13 19.17
N ASN A 191 -19.64 5.64 20.41
CA ASN A 191 -18.86 6.35 21.42
C ASN A 191 -17.39 6.49 21.01
N SER A 192 -16.82 5.47 20.37
CA SER A 192 -15.46 5.53 19.82
C SER A 192 -15.35 6.56 18.69
N LEU A 193 -16.31 6.58 17.76
CA LEU A 193 -16.35 7.56 16.67
C LEU A 193 -16.49 9.00 17.20
N GLU A 194 -17.42 9.22 18.12
CA GLU A 194 -17.68 10.53 18.72
C GLU A 194 -16.45 11.05 19.47
N SER A 195 -15.76 10.17 20.22
CA SER A 195 -14.51 10.50 20.92
C SER A 195 -13.39 10.87 19.93
N ALA A 196 -13.25 10.11 18.85
CA ALA A 196 -12.23 10.37 17.82
C ALA A 196 -12.46 11.70 17.08
N MET A 197 -13.72 12.11 16.91
CA MET A 197 -14.10 13.38 16.27
C MET A 197 -14.13 14.57 17.24
N GLY A 198 -13.85 14.36 18.54
CA GLY A 198 -13.93 15.41 19.56
C GLY A 198 -15.36 15.94 19.79
N GLY A 199 -16.40 15.15 19.45
CA GLY A 199 -17.81 15.48 19.66
C GLY A 199 -18.39 16.59 18.77
N ALA A 200 -17.62 17.14 17.83
CA ALA A 200 -18.06 18.13 16.83
C ALA A 200 -18.24 17.49 15.44
N GLY A 201 -18.75 18.25 14.46
CA GLY A 201 -18.83 17.77 13.06
C GLY A 201 -20.06 16.92 12.73
N GLY A 202 -21.15 17.05 13.49
CA GLY A 202 -22.45 16.45 13.15
C GLY A 202 -22.66 15.00 13.60
N ILE A 203 -21.67 14.36 14.22
CA ILE A 203 -21.78 12.95 14.67
C ILE A 203 -22.97 12.71 15.62
N LYS A 204 -23.19 13.63 16.57
CA LYS A 204 -24.34 13.59 17.50
C LYS A 204 -25.68 13.64 16.77
N THR A 205 -25.73 14.35 15.65
CA THR A 205 -26.93 14.49 14.81
C THR A 205 -27.19 13.19 14.05
N ILE A 206 -26.20 12.67 13.33
CA ILE A 206 -26.40 11.45 12.51
C ILE A 206 -26.62 10.20 13.37
N ARG A 207 -26.13 10.17 14.63
CA ARG A 207 -26.42 9.09 15.59
C ARG A 207 -27.92 8.93 15.87
N GLN A 208 -28.66 10.04 15.88
CA GLN A 208 -30.10 10.05 16.14
C GLN A 208 -30.94 9.72 14.90
N MET A 209 -30.34 9.78 13.71
CA MET A 209 -31.00 9.49 12.44
C MET A 209 -31.17 7.98 12.27
N SER A 210 -32.42 7.52 12.13
CA SER A 210 -32.75 6.08 12.08
C SER A 210 -32.31 5.40 10.79
N ASP A 211 -32.15 6.17 9.71
CA ASP A 211 -31.66 5.70 8.41
C ASP A 211 -30.14 5.46 8.39
N PHE A 212 -29.42 5.76 9.48
CA PHE A 212 -28.02 5.39 9.60
C PHE A 212 -27.83 4.02 10.28
N HIS A 213 -26.98 3.21 9.68
CA HIS A 213 -26.69 1.84 10.10
C HIS A 213 -25.21 1.66 10.41
N LEU A 214 -24.94 0.94 11.50
CA LEU A 214 -23.59 0.48 11.82
C LEU A 214 -23.37 -0.89 11.20
N ILE A 215 -22.26 -1.04 10.50
CA ILE A 215 -21.93 -2.27 9.78
C ILE A 215 -20.51 -2.68 10.17
N GLU A 216 -20.34 -3.90 10.69
CA GLU A 216 -19.03 -4.53 10.82
C GLU A 216 -18.51 -4.98 9.45
N LEU A 217 -17.28 -4.60 9.14
CA LEU A 217 -16.50 -5.11 8.02
C LEU A 217 -15.62 -6.26 8.50
N GLN A 218 -16.01 -7.47 8.18
CA GLN A 218 -15.26 -8.69 8.47
C GLN A 218 -14.15 -8.86 7.42
N LEU A 219 -12.95 -8.41 7.77
CA LEU A 219 -11.80 -8.37 6.87
C LEU A 219 -11.28 -9.78 6.56
N GLY A 220 -11.17 -10.11 5.28
CA GLY A 220 -10.62 -11.36 4.77
C GLY A 220 -9.22 -11.17 4.16
N PHE A 221 -9.04 -11.65 2.93
CA PHE A 221 -7.78 -11.48 2.20
C PHE A 221 -7.44 -10.00 1.99
N GLY A 222 -6.19 -9.64 2.27
CA GLY A 222 -5.70 -8.28 2.13
C GLY A 222 -4.42 -8.13 1.31
N ARG A 223 -4.12 -6.89 0.95
CA ARG A 223 -2.94 -6.47 0.20
C ARG A 223 -2.41 -5.16 0.76
N PHE A 224 -1.18 -5.15 1.27
CA PHE A 224 -0.48 -3.96 1.70
C PHE A 224 0.60 -3.57 0.69
N VAL A 225 0.68 -2.29 0.34
CA VAL A 225 1.73 -1.73 -0.52
C VAL A 225 2.28 -0.48 0.14
N LYS A 226 3.59 -0.48 0.43
CA LYS A 226 4.30 0.64 1.09
C LYS A 226 5.41 1.26 0.25
N GLY A 227 5.73 0.67 -0.90
CA GLY A 227 6.86 1.05 -1.72
C GLY A 227 6.95 0.25 -3.01
N PHE A 228 7.83 0.66 -3.92
CA PHE A 228 8.14 -0.10 -5.12
C PHE A 228 8.71 -1.48 -4.76
N GLY A 229 8.14 -2.54 -5.34
CA GLY A 229 8.52 -3.93 -5.00
C GLY A 229 8.33 -4.28 -3.52
N GLN A 230 7.47 -3.55 -2.80
CA GLN A 230 7.14 -3.78 -1.40
C GLN A 230 5.63 -3.95 -1.26
N ALA A 231 5.15 -5.09 -1.78
CA ALA A 231 3.78 -5.52 -1.70
C ALA A 231 3.69 -6.82 -0.86
N TYR A 232 2.66 -6.92 -0.03
CA TYR A 232 2.48 -8.02 0.90
C TYR A 232 1.02 -8.47 0.86
N ASP A 233 0.80 -9.77 0.67
CA ASP A 233 -0.51 -10.41 0.83
C ASP A 233 -0.75 -10.72 2.30
N ILE A 234 -1.99 -10.54 2.75
CA ILE A 234 -2.44 -10.84 4.10
C ILE A 234 -3.52 -11.91 3.95
N LEU A 235 -3.24 -13.11 4.43
CA LEU A 235 -4.19 -14.21 4.35
C LEU A 235 -5.23 -14.13 5.48
N PRO A 236 -6.41 -14.76 5.33
CA PRO A 236 -7.47 -14.73 6.35
C PRO A 236 -7.05 -15.24 7.73
N ASN A 237 -6.00 -16.08 7.80
CA ASN A 237 -5.42 -16.57 9.06
C ASN A 237 -4.42 -15.59 9.70
N GLY A 238 -4.20 -14.41 9.12
CA GLY A 238 -3.25 -13.40 9.58
C GLY A 238 -1.82 -13.57 9.04
N GLU A 239 -1.54 -14.62 8.26
CA GLU A 239 -0.21 -14.83 7.68
C GLU A 239 0.08 -13.76 6.62
N ILE A 240 1.27 -13.14 6.71
CA ILE A 240 1.74 -12.12 5.77
C ILE A 240 2.78 -12.73 4.83
N LYS A 241 2.60 -12.55 3.52
CA LYS A 241 3.52 -13.05 2.47
C LYS A 241 3.98 -11.91 1.58
N GLN A 242 5.29 -11.81 1.34
CA GLN A 242 5.81 -10.88 0.36
C GLN A 242 5.44 -11.32 -1.06
N VAL A 243 4.91 -10.39 -1.85
CA VAL A 243 4.59 -10.58 -3.27
C VAL A 243 5.80 -10.21 -4.11
N GLY A 244 6.08 -10.98 -5.17
CA GLY A 244 7.17 -10.69 -6.11
C GLY A 244 8.56 -11.09 -5.61
N SER A 245 8.66 -12.15 -4.79
CA SER A 245 9.91 -12.72 -4.28
C SER A 245 10.87 -13.23 -5.37
N ILE A 246 10.43 -13.28 -6.64
CA ILE A 246 11.23 -13.71 -7.79
C ILE A 246 11.89 -12.51 -8.52
N GLY A 247 11.57 -11.26 -8.14
CA GLY A 247 12.14 -10.03 -8.71
C GLY A 247 11.10 -9.13 -9.39
N ASN A 248 11.53 -8.18 -10.22
CA ASN A 248 10.65 -7.20 -10.85
C ASN A 248 9.67 -7.88 -11.85
N PRO A 249 8.34 -7.87 -11.60
CA PRO A 249 7.37 -8.50 -12.48
C PRO A 249 7.02 -7.64 -13.70
N HIS A 250 7.52 -6.41 -13.78
CA HIS A 250 7.26 -5.52 -14.90
C HIS A 250 8.24 -5.80 -16.04
N SER A 251 7.73 -6.17 -17.21
CA SER A 251 8.53 -6.27 -18.44
C SER A 251 8.65 -4.89 -19.09
N LYS A 252 9.81 -4.61 -19.70
CA LYS A 252 9.97 -3.48 -20.64
C LYS A 252 9.47 -3.82 -22.06
N ILE A 253 8.84 -4.99 -22.23
CA ILE A 253 8.35 -5.45 -23.53
C ILE A 253 7.01 -4.76 -23.79
N SER A 254 7.00 -3.86 -24.76
CA SER A 254 5.77 -3.22 -25.23
C SER A 254 4.81 -4.29 -25.77
N PRO A 255 3.54 -4.34 -25.33
CA PRO A 255 2.56 -5.29 -25.86
C PRO A 255 2.18 -5.03 -27.33
N HIS A 256 2.73 -3.98 -27.96
CA HIS A 256 2.38 -3.55 -29.31
C HIS A 256 3.43 -3.84 -30.40
N THR A 257 4.50 -4.59 -30.12
CA THR A 257 5.41 -5.07 -31.19
C THR A 257 4.96 -6.42 -31.71
N ASN A 258 3.75 -6.50 -32.26
CA ASN A 258 3.47 -7.47 -33.32
C ASN A 258 3.65 -6.74 -34.65
N SER A 259 4.73 -7.10 -35.32
CA SER A 259 5.00 -6.75 -36.70
C SER A 259 3.78 -7.04 -37.58
N HIS A 260 3.13 -5.98 -38.05
CA HIS A 260 2.55 -6.00 -39.39
C HIS A 260 3.72 -6.14 -40.38
N SER A 261 4.17 -7.37 -40.60
CA SER A 261 4.85 -7.74 -41.83
C SER A 261 3.79 -8.23 -42.80
N SER A 262 3.56 -7.40 -43.81
CA SER A 262 2.82 -7.69 -45.03
C SER A 262 3.32 -8.94 -45.74
#